data_AF-A0A656JRD1-F1
#
_entry.id   AF-A0A656JRD1-F1
#
_cell.length_a   1.000
_cell.length_b   1.000
_cell.length_c   1.000
_cell.angle_alpha   90.00
_cell.angle_beta   90.00
_cell.angle_gamma   90.00
#
_symmetry.space_group_name_H-M   'P 1'
#
loop_
_entity.id
_entity.type
_entity.pdbx_description
1 polymer ?
#
loop_
_entity_poly.entity_id
_entity_poly.type
_entity_poly.pdbx_seq_one_letter_code
_entity_poly.pdbx_strand_id
1 'polypeptide(L)'
;MMTSAPQSQLSDVNTLRQRARQNVENGAVTEGYSADRETVLRLLNESLATELVCVLRYKRHYYMASGLKASVAAEEFLEHATQEAEHADKLAERIVQLGGEPEFNPDLLSKNSHAQYVAGNTLKEMVYEDLVAERIAVDSYREIIQYIG
;
A
#
# COMPACT_ATOMS: atom_id res chain seq x y z
N MET A 1 -33.81 -5.13 28.20
CA MET A 1 -32.95 -5.62 27.11
C MET A 1 -31.62 -4.89 27.21
N MET A 2 -30.54 -5.59 27.57
CA MET A 2 -29.16 -5.13 27.44
C MET A 2 -28.35 -6.34 26.99
N THR A 3 -27.94 -6.36 25.73
CA THR A 3 -27.01 -7.35 25.20
C THR A 3 -25.60 -6.92 25.56
N SER A 4 -24.94 -7.65 26.47
CA SER A 4 -23.53 -7.46 26.81
C SER A 4 -22.66 -7.86 25.62
N ALA A 5 -21.74 -6.98 25.23
CA ALA A 5 -20.70 -7.28 24.24
C ALA A 5 -19.80 -8.44 24.71
N PRO A 6 -19.29 -9.30 23.81
CA PRO A 6 -18.41 -10.39 24.19
C PRO A 6 -17.07 -9.82 24.67
N GLN A 7 -16.75 -10.07 25.93
CA GLN A 7 -15.50 -9.68 26.56
C GLN A 7 -14.39 -10.58 26.02
N SER A 8 -13.46 -10.02 25.21
CA SER A 8 -12.35 -10.82 24.66
C SER A 8 -11.46 -11.30 25.80
N GLN A 9 -11.51 -12.60 26.11
CA GLN A 9 -10.56 -13.20 27.04
C GLN A 9 -9.21 -13.34 26.32
N LEU A 10 -8.18 -12.67 26.85
CA LEU A 10 -6.81 -12.81 26.37
C LEU A 10 -6.34 -14.25 26.57
N SER A 11 -5.66 -14.82 25.57
CA SER A 11 -5.04 -16.15 25.70
C SER A 11 -3.90 -16.14 26.73
N ASP A 12 -3.73 -17.23 27.48
CA ASP A 12 -2.62 -17.35 28.44
C ASP A 12 -1.25 -17.40 27.74
N VAL A 13 -0.22 -16.90 28.42
CA VAL A 13 1.14 -16.79 27.88
C VAL A 13 1.73 -18.16 27.51
N ASN A 14 1.40 -19.24 28.21
CA ASN A 14 1.92 -20.57 27.88
C ASN A 14 1.30 -21.11 26.59
N THR A 15 0.00 -20.88 26.38
CA THR A 15 -0.70 -21.21 25.13
C THR A 15 -0.10 -20.44 23.96
N LEU A 16 0.16 -19.14 24.12
CA LEU A 16 0.82 -18.33 23.08
C LEU A 16 2.22 -18.86 22.74
N ARG A 17 3.02 -19.23 23.74
CA ARG A 17 4.35 -19.84 23.54
C ARG A 17 4.27 -21.20 22.85
N GLN A 18 3.28 -22.03 23.19
CA GLN A 18 3.07 -23.33 22.57
C GLN A 18 2.72 -23.17 21.08
N ARG A 19 1.74 -22.32 20.77
CA ARG A 19 1.34 -22.01 19.39
C ARG A 19 2.49 -21.47 18.56
N ALA A 20 3.28 -20.56 19.13
CA ALA A 20 4.46 -20.00 18.45
C ALA A 20 5.49 -21.08 18.09
N ARG A 21 5.71 -22.07 18.98
CA ARG A 21 6.60 -23.20 18.71
C ARG A 21 6.06 -24.16 17.66
N GLN A 22 4.74 -24.41 17.66
CA GLN A 22 4.08 -25.30 16.68
C GLN A 22 4.08 -24.70 15.28
N ASN A 23 4.00 -23.37 15.17
CA ASN A 23 3.84 -22.65 13.91
C ASN A 23 5.10 -21.88 13.50
N VAL A 24 6.28 -22.22 14.04
CA VAL A 24 7.52 -21.47 13.79
C VAL A 24 7.90 -21.41 12.30
N GLU A 25 7.57 -22.46 11.54
CA GLU A 25 7.82 -22.55 10.11
C GLU A 25 6.88 -21.67 9.26
N ASN A 26 5.76 -21.21 9.84
CA ASN A 26 4.77 -20.35 9.15
C ASN A 26 5.16 -18.86 9.18
N GLY A 27 6.37 -18.53 9.64
CA GLY A 27 6.92 -17.18 9.59
C GLY A 27 6.09 -16.15 10.36
N ALA A 28 5.76 -15.02 9.71
CA ALA A 28 5.01 -13.94 10.34
C ALA A 28 3.49 -14.23 10.46
N VAL A 29 3.01 -15.37 9.96
CA VAL A 29 1.60 -15.77 10.02
C VAL A 29 1.34 -16.39 11.39
N THR A 30 0.49 -15.74 12.18
CA THR A 30 0.09 -16.23 13.52
C THR A 30 -1.39 -16.60 13.53
N GLU A 31 -1.78 -17.57 14.36
CA GLU A 31 -3.19 -18.00 14.52
C GLU A 31 -4.15 -16.87 14.96
N GLY A 32 -3.63 -15.73 15.42
CA GLY A 32 -4.41 -14.55 15.79
C GLY A 32 -4.78 -13.65 14.60
N TYR A 33 -4.34 -13.96 13.39
CA TYR A 33 -4.68 -13.20 12.19
C TYR A 33 -6.09 -13.56 11.73
N SER A 34 -7.07 -12.69 11.99
CA SER A 34 -8.49 -12.94 11.68
C SER A 34 -8.87 -12.63 10.23
N ALA A 35 -8.03 -11.88 9.50
CA ALA A 35 -8.27 -11.55 8.11
C ALA A 35 -7.90 -12.71 7.19
N ASP A 36 -8.65 -12.87 6.10
CA ASP A 36 -8.34 -13.87 5.08
C ASP A 36 -7.00 -13.52 4.40
N ARG A 37 -6.01 -14.40 4.59
CA ARG A 37 -4.64 -14.19 4.10
C ARG A 37 -4.60 -14.00 2.58
N GLU A 38 -5.37 -14.76 1.82
CA GLU A 38 -5.40 -14.63 0.36
C GLU A 38 -5.92 -13.25 -0.06
N THR A 39 -7.01 -12.80 0.58
CA THR A 39 -7.53 -11.45 0.38
C THR A 39 -6.51 -10.39 0.76
N VAL A 40 -5.82 -10.52 1.89
CA VAL A 40 -4.79 -9.55 2.30
C VAL A 40 -3.64 -9.50 1.30
N LEU A 41 -3.13 -10.65 0.84
CA LEU A 41 -2.06 -10.71 -0.15
C LEU A 41 -2.47 -10.06 -1.48
N ARG A 42 -3.72 -10.23 -1.90
CA ARG A 42 -4.27 -9.54 -3.07
C ARG A 42 -4.31 -8.03 -2.85
N LEU A 43 -4.90 -7.56 -1.75
CA LEU A 43 -5.00 -6.13 -1.43
C LEU A 43 -3.63 -5.46 -1.33
N LEU A 44 -2.65 -6.13 -0.71
CA LEU A 44 -1.27 -5.62 -0.65
C LEU A 44 -0.63 -5.53 -2.04
N ASN A 45 -0.88 -6.47 -2.94
CA ASN A 45 -0.39 -6.41 -4.31
C ASN A 45 -1.08 -5.31 -5.15
N GLU A 46 -2.37 -5.06 -4.91
CA GLU A 46 -3.06 -3.91 -5.53
C GLU A 46 -2.48 -2.58 -5.02
N SER A 47 -2.24 -2.44 -3.71
CA SER A 47 -1.54 -1.28 -3.13
C SER A 47 -0.13 -1.14 -3.68
N LEU A 48 0.64 -2.23 -3.80
CA LEU A 48 1.99 -2.21 -4.38
C LEU A 48 1.95 -1.68 -5.83
N ALA A 49 1.00 -2.14 -6.63
CA ALA A 49 0.82 -1.65 -7.99
C ALA A 49 0.49 -0.15 -8.01
N THR A 50 -0.35 0.32 -7.09
CA THR A 50 -0.66 1.75 -6.92
C THR A 50 0.58 2.58 -6.62
N GLU A 51 1.39 2.17 -5.64
CA GLU A 51 2.62 2.88 -5.28
C GLU A 51 3.61 2.91 -6.45
N LEU A 52 3.81 1.79 -7.16
CA LEU A 52 4.71 1.73 -8.31
C LEU A 52 4.23 2.64 -9.46
N VAL A 53 2.92 2.70 -9.72
CA VAL A 53 2.34 3.64 -10.70
C VAL A 53 2.56 5.09 -10.25
N CYS A 54 2.37 5.40 -8.96
CA CYS A 54 2.63 6.72 -8.39
C CYS A 54 4.11 7.13 -8.53
N VAL A 55 5.07 6.24 -8.21
CA VAL A 55 6.51 6.48 -8.43
C VAL A 55 6.77 6.90 -9.87
N LEU A 56 6.27 6.12 -10.84
CA LEU A 56 6.49 6.38 -12.27
C LEU A 56 5.84 7.69 -12.71
N ARG A 57 4.66 8.03 -12.17
CA ARG A 57 3.93 9.27 -12.49
C ARG A 57 4.67 10.49 -11.94
N TYR A 58 5.00 10.48 -10.64
CA TYR A 58 5.76 11.55 -10.01
C TYR A 58 7.14 11.76 -10.63
N LYS A 59 7.88 10.68 -10.97
CA LYS A 59 9.15 10.80 -11.72
C LYS A 59 8.95 11.47 -13.06
N ARG A 60 7.89 11.11 -13.81
CA ARG A 60 7.58 11.80 -15.06
C ARG A 60 7.27 13.27 -14.83
N HIS A 61 6.45 13.60 -13.84
CA HIS A 61 6.10 14.99 -13.52
C HIS A 61 7.33 15.81 -13.12
N TYR A 62 8.24 15.24 -12.31
CA TYR A 62 9.52 15.85 -11.99
C TYR A 62 10.32 16.27 -13.24
N TYR A 63 10.53 15.33 -14.17
CA TYR A 63 11.32 15.61 -15.37
C TYR A 63 10.61 16.54 -16.37
N MET A 64 9.28 16.56 -16.37
CA MET A 64 8.48 17.36 -17.31
C MET A 64 8.08 18.73 -16.75
N ALA A 65 8.30 18.98 -15.45
CA ALA A 65 8.02 20.25 -14.81
C ALA A 65 8.86 21.38 -15.44
N SER A 66 8.18 22.34 -16.07
CA SER A 66 8.81 23.46 -16.77
C SER A 66 8.00 24.75 -16.62
N GLY A 67 8.67 25.90 -16.75
CA GLY A 67 8.08 27.24 -16.60
C GLY A 67 8.57 28.02 -15.38
N LEU A 68 8.12 29.28 -15.27
CA LEU A 68 8.42 30.13 -14.11
C LEU A 68 7.85 29.47 -12.83
N LYS A 69 8.73 29.14 -11.88
CA LYS A 69 8.44 28.45 -10.60
C LYS A 69 8.30 26.92 -10.67
N ALA A 70 8.66 26.28 -11.78
CA ALA A 70 8.60 24.83 -11.89
C ALA A 70 9.56 24.09 -10.94
N SER A 71 10.65 24.72 -10.51
CA SER A 71 11.66 24.09 -9.63
C SER A 71 11.09 23.61 -8.31
N VAL A 72 10.22 24.41 -7.68
CA VAL A 72 9.60 24.04 -6.38
C VAL A 72 8.69 22.83 -6.56
N ALA A 73 7.82 22.84 -7.56
CA ALA A 73 6.94 21.71 -7.84
C ALA A 73 7.73 20.46 -8.25
N ALA A 74 8.81 20.62 -8.99
CA ALA A 74 9.70 19.51 -9.36
C ALA A 74 10.33 18.87 -8.11
N GLU A 75 10.85 19.67 -7.18
CA GLU A 75 11.42 19.17 -5.92
C GLU A 75 10.39 18.35 -5.13
N GLU A 76 9.16 18.85 -4.99
CA GLU A 76 8.06 18.13 -4.35
C GLU A 76 7.70 16.82 -5.08
N PHE A 77 7.61 16.83 -6.42
CA PHE A 77 7.38 15.60 -7.20
C PHE A 77 8.49 14.56 -6.98
N LEU A 78 9.74 15.00 -6.88
CA LEU A 78 10.87 14.09 -6.64
C LEU A 78 10.84 13.52 -5.22
N GLU A 79 10.47 14.33 -4.24
CA GLU A 79 10.28 13.90 -2.86
C GLU A 79 9.19 12.84 -2.78
N HIS A 80 8.01 13.11 -3.34
CA HIS A 80 6.92 12.14 -3.38
C HIS A 80 7.31 10.86 -4.14
N ALA A 81 7.96 10.97 -5.31
CA ALA A 81 8.46 9.77 -6.01
C ALA A 81 9.39 8.90 -5.15
N THR A 82 10.11 9.48 -4.19
CA THR A 82 10.97 8.75 -3.26
C THR A 82 10.16 8.12 -2.15
N GLN A 83 9.20 8.85 -1.58
CA GLN A 83 8.28 8.33 -0.55
C GLN A 83 7.46 7.14 -1.06
N GLU A 84 6.89 7.23 -2.27
CA GLU A 84 6.12 6.13 -2.87
C GLU A 84 6.98 4.90 -3.14
N ALA A 85 8.27 5.08 -3.45
CA ALA A 85 9.20 3.97 -3.60
C ALA A 85 9.45 3.27 -2.25
N GLU A 86 9.63 4.04 -1.18
CA GLU A 86 9.74 3.49 0.18
C GLU A 86 8.46 2.77 0.62
N HIS A 87 7.29 3.26 0.20
CA HIS A 87 6.00 2.59 0.45
C HIS A 87 5.92 1.25 -0.31
N ALA A 88 6.28 1.24 -1.60
CA ALA A 88 6.34 0.04 -2.42
C ALA A 88 7.26 -1.03 -1.79
N ASP A 89 8.45 -0.63 -1.32
CA ASP A 89 9.38 -1.55 -0.66
C ASP A 89 8.78 -2.18 0.60
N LYS A 90 8.14 -1.37 1.47
CA LYS A 90 7.47 -1.87 2.67
C LYS A 90 6.33 -2.85 2.36
N LEU A 91 5.55 -2.58 1.30
CA LEU A 91 4.48 -3.46 0.84
C LEU A 91 5.05 -4.78 0.32
N ALA A 92 6.09 -4.73 -0.51
CA ALA A 92 6.74 -5.92 -1.04
C ALA A 92 7.33 -6.80 0.07
N GLU A 93 8.03 -6.20 1.04
CA GLU A 93 8.51 -6.91 2.23
C GLU A 93 7.36 -7.57 3.00
N ARG A 94 6.24 -6.85 3.18
CA ARG A 94 5.09 -7.39 3.91
C ARG A 94 4.43 -8.55 3.18
N ILE A 95 4.32 -8.48 1.85
CA ILE A 95 3.81 -9.57 1.01
C ILE A 95 4.65 -10.83 1.22
N VAL A 96 5.99 -10.70 1.18
CA VAL A 96 6.92 -11.82 1.39
C VAL A 96 6.82 -12.38 2.81
N GLN A 97 6.72 -11.52 3.84
CA GLN A 97 6.54 -11.95 5.23
C GLN A 97 5.25 -12.76 5.42
N LEU A 98 4.20 -12.43 4.66
CA LEU A 98 2.94 -13.16 4.62
C LEU A 98 2.99 -14.35 3.65
N GLY A 99 4.15 -14.70 3.10
CA GLY A 99 4.37 -15.84 2.21
C GLY A 99 3.69 -15.71 0.84
N GLY A 100 3.47 -14.49 0.36
CA GLY A 100 3.08 -14.20 -1.01
C GLY A 100 4.26 -13.74 -1.86
N GLU A 101 4.00 -13.50 -3.14
CA GLU A 101 4.98 -12.98 -4.10
C GLU A 101 4.57 -11.55 -4.50
N PRO A 102 5.48 -10.56 -4.39
CA PRO A 102 5.18 -9.19 -4.79
C PRO A 102 5.22 -9.06 -6.31
N GLU A 103 4.16 -8.50 -6.89
CA GLU A 103 3.99 -8.35 -8.34
C GLU A 103 4.62 -7.06 -8.85
N PHE A 104 5.77 -7.18 -9.52
CA PHE A 104 6.52 -6.06 -10.12
C PHE A 104 6.41 -6.02 -11.66
N ASN A 105 5.69 -6.94 -12.29
CA ASN A 105 5.57 -6.97 -13.74
C ASN A 105 4.89 -5.70 -14.27
N PRO A 106 5.57 -4.87 -15.09
CA PRO A 106 5.02 -3.62 -15.60
C PRO A 106 3.71 -3.80 -16.39
N ASP A 107 3.51 -4.96 -17.03
CA ASP A 107 2.30 -5.25 -17.81
C ASP A 107 1.04 -5.37 -16.93
N LEU A 108 1.22 -5.57 -15.62
CA LEU A 108 0.13 -5.77 -14.67
C LEU A 108 -0.12 -4.56 -13.76
N LEU A 109 0.84 -3.63 -13.67
CA LEU A 109 0.73 -2.49 -12.75
C LEU A 109 -0.51 -1.64 -13.01
N SER A 110 -0.74 -1.23 -14.26
CA SER A 110 -1.89 -0.38 -14.61
C SER A 110 -3.24 -1.09 -14.47
N LYS A 111 -3.25 -2.42 -14.54
CA LYS A 111 -4.45 -3.24 -14.36
C LYS A 111 -4.82 -3.40 -12.90
N ASN A 112 -3.82 -3.49 -12.02
CA ASN A 112 -4.01 -3.81 -10.61
C ASN A 112 -4.02 -2.56 -9.71
N SER A 113 -3.42 -1.45 -10.17
CA SER A 113 -3.40 -0.18 -9.46
C SER A 113 -4.80 0.41 -9.29
N HIS A 114 -5.07 0.97 -8.11
CA HIS A 114 -6.26 1.76 -7.82
C HIS A 114 -6.21 3.12 -8.55
N ALA A 115 -5.02 3.71 -8.67
CA ALA A 115 -4.81 5.02 -9.29
C ALA A 115 -4.32 4.90 -10.74
N GLN A 116 -4.71 5.86 -11.58
CA GLN A 116 -4.30 5.86 -12.99
C GLN A 116 -2.93 6.53 -13.21
N TYR A 117 -2.25 6.12 -14.28
CA TYR A 117 -1.10 6.82 -14.83
C TYR A 117 -1.59 7.94 -15.76
N VAL A 118 -1.93 9.11 -15.20
CA VAL A 118 -2.25 10.29 -16.00
C VAL A 118 -1.05 11.22 -16.03
N ALA A 119 -0.63 11.55 -17.26
CA ALA A 119 0.61 12.29 -17.51
C ALA A 119 0.52 13.80 -17.24
N GLY A 120 -0.60 14.44 -17.56
CA GLY A 120 -0.68 15.90 -17.64
C GLY A 120 0.24 16.54 -18.69
N ASN A 121 -0.18 17.70 -19.22
CA ASN A 121 0.57 18.49 -20.20
C ASN A 121 1.02 19.85 -19.64
N THR A 122 0.44 20.28 -18.53
CA THR A 122 0.82 21.53 -17.84
C THR A 122 1.13 21.25 -16.37
N LEU A 123 1.91 22.13 -15.72
CA LEU A 123 2.21 21.98 -14.29
C LEU A 123 0.95 21.91 -13.43
N LYS A 124 -0.10 22.67 -13.80
CA LYS A 124 -1.39 22.64 -13.12
C LYS A 124 -2.08 21.29 -13.26
N GLU A 125 -2.03 20.69 -14.45
CA GLU A 125 -2.59 19.37 -14.69
C GLU A 125 -1.82 18.30 -13.92
N MET A 126 -0.47 18.34 -13.92
CA MET A 126 0.35 17.38 -13.16
C MET A 126 -0.02 17.38 -11.68
N VAL A 127 -0.04 18.55 -11.04
CA VAL A 127 -0.45 18.68 -9.62
C VAL A 127 -1.88 18.20 -9.40
N TYR A 128 -2.80 18.51 -10.32
CA TYR A 128 -4.19 18.08 -10.20
C TYR A 128 -4.33 16.55 -10.25
N GLU A 129 -3.67 15.90 -11.22
CA GLU A 129 -3.72 14.44 -11.37
C GLU A 129 -3.05 13.72 -10.20
N ASP A 130 -1.96 14.28 -9.65
CA ASP A 130 -1.34 13.76 -8.45
C ASP A 130 -2.31 13.84 -7.25
N LEU A 131 -2.95 14.99 -7.02
CA LEU A 131 -3.95 15.13 -5.95
C LEU A 131 -5.15 14.18 -6.10
N VAL A 132 -5.58 13.90 -7.33
CA VAL A 132 -6.65 12.92 -7.60
C VAL A 132 -6.18 11.51 -7.23
N ALA A 133 -4.98 11.13 -7.65
CA ALA A 133 -4.40 9.82 -7.33
C ALA A 133 -4.21 9.64 -5.82
N GLU A 134 -3.71 10.66 -5.11
CA GLU A 134 -3.59 10.64 -3.65
C GLU A 134 -4.94 10.42 -2.97
N ARG A 135 -6.00 11.07 -3.47
CA ARG A 135 -7.35 10.91 -2.92
C ARG A 135 -7.84 9.47 -3.06
N ILE A 136 -7.58 8.85 -4.21
CA ILE A 136 -7.91 7.44 -4.47
C ILE A 136 -7.13 6.53 -3.53
N ALA A 137 -5.80 6.70 -3.45
CA ALA A 137 -4.95 5.89 -2.58
C ALA A 137 -5.38 5.97 -1.11
N VAL A 138 -5.62 7.19 -0.61
CA VAL A 138 -6.08 7.43 0.76
C VAL A 138 -7.41 6.72 1.05
N ASP A 139 -8.39 6.81 0.15
CA ASP A 139 -9.70 6.18 0.37
C ASP A 139 -9.59 4.65 0.28
N SER A 140 -8.86 4.11 -0.70
CA SER A 140 -8.58 2.67 -0.83
C SER A 140 -7.86 2.11 0.40
N TYR A 141 -6.84 2.80 0.91
CA TYR A 141 -6.06 2.31 2.05
C TYR A 141 -6.85 2.38 3.35
N ARG A 142 -7.75 3.36 3.52
CA ARG A 142 -8.67 3.37 4.67
C ARG A 142 -9.59 2.15 4.67
N GLU A 143 -10.12 1.77 3.52
CA GLU A 143 -10.96 0.57 3.40
C GLU A 143 -10.17 -0.70 3.71
N ILE A 144 -8.93 -0.81 3.21
CA ILE A 144 -8.03 -1.93 3.51
C ILE A 144 -7.70 -2.00 5.01
N ILE A 145 -7.37 -0.88 5.64
CA ILE A 145 -7.08 -0.81 7.08
C ILE A 145 -8.30 -1.26 7.88
N GLN A 146 -9.50 -0.78 7.54
CA GLN A 146 -10.75 -1.20 8.20
C GLN A 146 -11.03 -2.70 8.02
N TYR A 147 -10.71 -3.25 6.86
CA TYR A 147 -10.86 -4.68 6.60
C TYR A 147 -9.90 -5.53 7.45
N ILE A 148 -8.64 -5.11 7.57
CA ILE A 148 -7.61 -5.85 8.31
C ILE A 148 -7.86 -5.79 9.83
N GLY A 149 -8.32 -4.64 10.34
CA GLY A 149 -8.57 -4.41 11.77
C GLY A 149 -7.43 -3.69 12.47
#